data_AF-A0A1A5I8B7-F1
#
_entry.id   AF-A0A1A5I8B7-F1
#
_cell.length_a   1.000
_cell.length_b   1.000
_cell.length_c   1.000
_cell.angle_alpha   90.00
_cell.angle_beta   90.00
_cell.angle_gamma   90.00
#
_symmetry.space_group_name_H-M   'P 1'
#
loop_
_entity.id
_entity.type
_entity.pdbx_description
1 polymer ?
#
loop_
_entity_poly.entity_id
_entity_poly.type
_entity_poly.pdbx_seq_one_letter_code
_entity_poly.pdbx_strand_id
1 'polypeptide(L)'
;MNVDVSRGLRIEAEAAKRLLLQLREQGHSGDTDLAADIIEGQTSLHETIAAAIDQIDNLDVMVIGLKAKEEAFAGRRKAIEARAETLRAAIEQAMIAAEQINIPLPTATVFISKRKPALIVENEADIPSEFFVEQERPAPKLNKRALAAALATGRKVPGAALDNGSVSLSIRRK
;
A
#
# COMPACT_ATOMS: atom_id res chain seq x y z
N MET A 1 -1.39 -0.20 -25.43
CA MET A 1 0.08 -0.06 -25.42
C MET A 1 0.78 -0.77 -24.26
N ASN A 2 0.18 -0.96 -23.07
CA ASN A 2 0.88 -1.62 -21.93
C ASN A 2 1.16 -3.13 -22.06
N VAL A 3 0.46 -3.85 -22.93
CA VAL A 3 0.62 -5.32 -23.08
C VAL A 3 1.89 -5.68 -23.86
N ASP A 4 2.50 -4.71 -24.54
CA ASP A 4 3.57 -4.94 -25.51
C ASP A 4 4.90 -5.27 -24.83
N VAL A 5 5.33 -4.44 -23.88
CA VAL A 5 6.65 -4.58 -23.24
C VAL A 5 6.73 -5.81 -22.33
N SER A 6 5.72 -6.07 -21.50
CA SER A 6 5.70 -7.27 -20.64
C SER A 6 5.68 -8.57 -21.47
N ARG A 7 5.00 -8.56 -22.62
CA ARG A 7 5.02 -9.69 -23.55
C ARG A 7 6.38 -9.84 -24.21
N GLY A 8 6.98 -8.74 -24.67
CA GLY A 8 8.32 -8.70 -25.23
C GLY A 8 9.36 -9.26 -24.25
N LEU A 9 9.34 -8.81 -22.99
CA LEU A 9 10.25 -9.31 -21.95
C LEU A 9 10.18 -10.83 -21.79
N ARG A 10 8.97 -11.39 -21.84
CA ARG A 10 8.78 -12.84 -21.73
C ARG A 10 9.35 -13.59 -22.94
N ILE A 11 9.16 -13.04 -24.14
CA ILE A 11 9.66 -13.63 -25.39
C ILE A 11 11.19 -13.60 -25.39
N GLU A 12 11.79 -12.45 -25.11
CA GLU A 12 13.24 -12.29 -25.12
C GLU A 12 13.92 -13.07 -23.99
N ALA A 13 13.29 -13.16 -22.82
CA ALA A 13 13.78 -14.02 -21.73
C ALA A 13 13.77 -15.51 -22.12
N GLU A 14 12.76 -15.95 -22.87
CA GLU A 14 12.71 -17.32 -23.38
C GLU A 14 13.75 -17.56 -24.47
N ALA A 15 14.00 -16.58 -25.35
CA ALA A 15 15.05 -16.63 -26.37
C ALA A 15 16.44 -16.71 -25.72
N ALA A 16 16.75 -15.82 -24.77
CA ALA A 16 18.01 -15.82 -24.03
C ALA A 16 18.23 -17.14 -23.28
N LYS A 17 17.18 -17.70 -22.67
CA LYS A 17 17.24 -19.01 -22.01
C LYS A 17 17.58 -20.15 -22.99
N ARG A 18 17.00 -20.13 -24.19
CA ARG A 18 17.28 -21.13 -25.24
C ARG A 18 18.74 -21.04 -25.72
N LEU A 19 19.25 -19.82 -25.93
CA LEU A 19 20.65 -19.61 -26.29
C LEU A 19 21.60 -20.12 -25.20
N LEU A 20 21.32 -19.84 -23.93
CA LEU A 20 22.11 -20.37 -22.82
C LEU A 20 22.15 -21.90 -22.77
N LEU A 21 21.03 -22.56 -23.10
CA LEU A 21 20.99 -24.03 -23.18
C LEU A 21 21.87 -24.54 -24.34
N GLN A 22 21.79 -23.92 -25.51
CA GLN A 22 22.61 -24.28 -26.67
C GLN A 22 24.10 -24.09 -26.40
N LEU A 23 24.49 -22.99 -25.75
CA LEU A 23 25.89 -22.73 -25.38
C LEU A 23 26.43 -23.78 -24.40
N ARG A 24 25.60 -24.23 -23.45
CA ARG A 24 25.94 -25.32 -22.53
C ARG A 24 26.12 -26.65 -23.26
N GLU A 25 25.22 -26.97 -24.21
CA GLU A 25 25.33 -28.17 -25.04
C GLU A 25 26.61 -28.17 -25.91
N GLN A 26 27.04 -27.00 -26.37
CA GLN A 26 28.28 -26.79 -27.13
C GLN A 26 29.56 -26.81 -26.26
N GLY A 27 29.44 -27.04 -24.94
CA GLY A 27 30.59 -27.15 -24.04
C GLY A 27 31.06 -25.83 -23.42
N HIS A 28 30.37 -24.70 -23.65
CA HIS A 28 30.73 -23.38 -23.12
C HIS A 28 30.09 -23.09 -21.75
N SER A 29 29.81 -24.12 -20.96
CA SER A 29 28.97 -24.06 -19.75
C SER A 29 29.50 -23.17 -18.61
N GLY A 30 30.79 -22.80 -18.63
CA GLY A 30 31.45 -21.99 -17.59
C GLY A 30 31.86 -20.59 -18.03
N ASP A 31 31.63 -20.22 -19.29
CA ASP A 31 32.04 -18.93 -19.83
C ASP A 31 30.86 -17.94 -19.80
N THR A 32 30.73 -17.23 -18.67
CA THR A 32 29.63 -16.30 -18.44
C THR A 32 29.72 -15.04 -19.30
N ASP A 33 30.95 -14.64 -19.65
CA ASP A 33 31.20 -13.40 -20.39
C ASP A 33 30.86 -13.62 -21.87
N LEU A 34 31.30 -14.74 -22.44
CA LEU A 34 30.88 -15.16 -23.79
C LEU A 34 29.35 -15.31 -23.88
N ALA A 35 28.72 -15.89 -22.85
CA ALA A 35 27.27 -16.03 -22.82
C ALA A 35 26.54 -14.68 -22.78
N ALA A 36 27.08 -13.69 -22.07
CA ALA A 36 26.52 -12.34 -22.01
C ALA A 36 26.62 -11.64 -23.38
N ASP A 37 27.79 -11.66 -24.02
CA ASP A 37 28.02 -11.05 -25.34
C ASP A 37 27.10 -11.65 -26.41
N ILE A 38 26.89 -12.97 -26.37
CA ILE A 38 26.01 -13.67 -27.31
C ILE A 38 24.53 -13.30 -27.06
N ILE A 39 24.10 -13.22 -25.80
CA ILE A 39 22.72 -12.79 -25.48
C ILE A 39 22.51 -11.35 -25.93
N GLU A 40 23.47 -10.46 -25.68
CA GLU A 40 23.40 -9.06 -26.11
C GLU A 40 23.37 -8.94 -27.64
N GLY A 41 24.17 -9.72 -28.37
CA GLY A 41 24.22 -9.67 -29.82
C GLY A 41 23.07 -10.39 -30.55
N GLN A 42 22.41 -11.38 -29.92
CA GLN A 42 21.43 -12.24 -30.59
C GLN A 42 19.99 -12.10 -30.07
N THR A 43 19.78 -11.40 -28.96
CA THR A 43 18.43 -11.13 -28.43
C THR A 43 18.20 -9.64 -28.30
N SER A 44 16.93 -9.24 -28.23
CA SER A 44 16.56 -7.84 -27.93
C SER A 44 16.25 -7.65 -26.45
N LEU A 45 16.82 -8.49 -25.57
CA LEU A 45 16.48 -8.53 -24.14
C LEU A 45 16.86 -7.21 -23.45
N HIS A 46 18.03 -6.65 -23.75
CA HIS A 46 18.51 -5.42 -23.13
C HIS A 46 17.67 -4.21 -23.55
N GLU A 47 17.34 -4.11 -24.83
CA GLU A 47 16.47 -3.07 -25.39
C GLU A 47 15.07 -3.17 -24.80
N THR A 48 14.54 -4.38 -24.63
CA THR A 48 13.22 -4.59 -24.04
C THR A 48 13.21 -4.26 -22.55
N ILE A 49 14.29 -4.54 -21.82
CA ILE A 49 14.48 -4.11 -20.42
C ILE A 49 14.56 -2.58 -20.34
N ALA A 50 15.30 -1.92 -21.24
CA ALA A 50 15.38 -0.47 -21.31
C ALA A 50 13.99 0.16 -21.56
N ALA A 51 13.25 -0.35 -22.54
CA ALA A 51 11.87 0.09 -22.81
C ALA A 51 10.93 -0.12 -21.62
N ALA A 52 11.13 -1.19 -20.83
CA ALA A 52 10.38 -1.41 -19.60
C ALA A 52 10.71 -0.37 -18.53
N ILE A 53 11.97 0.02 -18.39
CA ILE A 53 12.40 1.09 -17.47
C ILE A 53 11.75 2.41 -17.88
N ASP A 54 11.81 2.78 -19.17
CA ASP A 54 11.16 4.00 -19.68
C ASP A 54 9.65 3.99 -19.42
N GLN A 55 9.01 2.82 -19.58
CA GLN A 55 7.60 2.68 -19.27
C GLN A 55 7.32 2.86 -17.77
N ILE A 56 8.18 2.34 -16.89
CA ILE A 56 8.06 2.56 -15.45
C ILE A 56 8.19 4.05 -15.13
N ASP A 57 9.14 4.77 -15.73
CA ASP A 57 9.29 6.21 -15.52
C ASP A 57 8.05 7.00 -15.96
N ASN A 58 7.46 6.64 -17.10
CA ASN A 58 6.20 7.22 -17.55
C ASN A 58 5.05 6.96 -16.56
N LEU A 59 4.97 5.74 -16.00
CA LEU A 59 3.97 5.40 -14.99
C LEU A 59 4.19 6.19 -13.70
N ASP A 60 5.43 6.37 -13.27
CA ASP A 60 5.77 7.16 -12.07
C ASP A 60 5.34 8.62 -12.24
N VAL A 61 5.53 9.22 -13.42
CA VAL A 61 5.02 10.56 -13.76
C VAL A 61 3.49 10.62 -13.70
N MET A 62 2.80 9.61 -14.24
CA MET A 62 1.33 9.54 -14.18
C MET A 62 0.84 9.45 -12.73
N VAL A 63 1.49 8.65 -11.90
CA VAL A 63 1.16 8.51 -10.46
C VAL A 63 1.26 9.87 -9.75
N ILE A 64 2.29 10.67 -10.04
CA ILE A 64 2.44 12.01 -9.46
C ILE A 64 1.25 12.90 -9.87
N GLY A 65 0.90 12.92 -11.15
CA GLY A 65 -0.23 13.69 -11.66
C GLY A 65 -1.57 13.28 -11.06
N LEU A 66 -1.79 11.98 -10.88
CA LEU A 66 -2.99 11.43 -10.24
C LEU A 66 -3.10 11.86 -8.77
N LYS A 67 -2.00 11.76 -8.00
CA LYS A 67 -1.99 12.20 -6.60
C LYS A 67 -2.36 13.68 -6.46
N ALA A 68 -1.83 14.54 -7.34
CA ALA A 68 -2.18 15.97 -7.33
C ALA A 68 -3.67 16.21 -7.62
N LYS A 69 -4.28 15.43 -8.53
CA LYS A 69 -5.72 15.52 -8.82
C LYS A 69 -6.57 14.99 -7.66
N GLU A 70 -6.18 13.89 -7.04
CA GLU A 70 -6.85 13.33 -5.87
C GLU A 70 -6.87 14.33 -4.72
N GLU A 71 -5.75 15.00 -4.45
CA GLU A 71 -5.67 16.04 -3.42
C GLU A 71 -6.61 17.22 -3.72
N ALA A 72 -6.63 17.70 -4.97
CA ALA A 72 -7.55 18.75 -5.39
C ALA A 72 -9.03 18.34 -5.22
N PHE A 73 -9.37 17.09 -5.57
CA PHE A 73 -10.72 16.58 -5.38
C PHE A 73 -11.07 16.35 -3.90
N ALA A 74 -10.12 15.93 -3.08
CA ALA A 74 -10.30 15.81 -1.64
C ALA A 74 -10.59 17.19 -1.01
N GLY A 75 -9.90 18.25 -1.45
CA GLY A 75 -10.18 19.62 -1.03
C GLY A 75 -11.60 20.07 -1.41
N ARG A 76 -12.02 19.81 -2.66
CA ARG A 76 -13.38 20.12 -3.12
C ARG A 76 -14.45 19.35 -2.34
N ARG A 77 -14.22 18.06 -2.10
CA ARG A 77 -15.11 17.21 -1.29
C ARG A 77 -15.29 17.80 0.11
N LYS A 78 -14.19 18.12 0.80
CA LYS A 78 -14.23 18.73 2.14
C LYS A 78 -15.00 20.05 2.16
N ALA A 79 -14.83 20.89 1.14
CA ALA A 79 -15.58 22.15 1.05
C ALA A 79 -17.09 21.93 0.86
N ILE A 80 -17.49 20.93 0.09
CA ILE A 80 -18.91 20.58 -0.10
C ILE A 80 -19.49 19.98 1.19
N GLU A 81 -18.75 19.10 1.86
CA GLU A 81 -19.12 18.54 3.16
C GLU A 81 -19.30 19.64 4.21
N ALA A 82 -18.37 20.60 4.28
CA ALA A 82 -18.47 21.74 5.18
C ALA A 82 -19.70 22.59 4.90
N ARG A 83 -20.02 22.87 3.62
CA ARG A 83 -21.25 23.60 3.24
C ARG A 83 -22.51 22.86 3.67
N ALA A 84 -22.55 21.55 3.48
CA ALA A 84 -23.68 20.74 3.92
C ALA A 84 -23.85 20.80 5.46
N GLU A 85 -22.74 20.75 6.20
CA GLU A 85 -22.76 20.87 7.65
C GLU A 85 -23.19 22.26 8.12
N THR A 86 -22.72 23.34 7.47
CA THR A 86 -23.20 24.70 7.74
C THR A 86 -24.72 24.80 7.54
N LEU A 87 -25.27 24.18 6.50
CA LEU A 87 -26.72 24.17 6.27
C LEU A 87 -27.46 23.36 7.35
N ARG A 88 -26.93 22.21 7.79
CA ARG A 88 -27.51 21.44 8.89
C ARG A 88 -27.56 22.25 10.18
N ALA A 89 -26.44 22.90 10.53
CA ALA A 89 -26.37 23.78 11.69
C ALA A 89 -27.35 24.96 11.56
N ALA A 90 -27.47 25.57 10.39
CA ALA A 90 -28.43 26.65 10.16
C ALA A 90 -29.89 26.18 10.33
N ILE A 91 -30.24 24.98 9.85
CA ILE A 91 -31.57 24.37 10.06
C ILE A 91 -31.82 24.15 11.55
N GLU A 92 -30.84 23.59 12.28
CA GLU A 92 -30.94 23.39 13.73
C GLU A 92 -31.18 24.71 14.46
N GLN A 93 -30.40 25.75 14.17
CA GLN A 93 -30.56 27.08 14.78
C GLN A 93 -31.93 27.70 14.45
N ALA A 94 -32.40 27.57 13.20
CA ALA A 94 -33.71 28.08 12.80
C ALA A 94 -34.85 27.37 13.53
N MET A 95 -34.77 26.05 13.70
CA MET A 95 -35.76 25.26 14.43
C MET A 95 -35.79 25.61 15.92
N ILE A 96 -34.62 25.83 16.55
CA ILE A 96 -34.53 26.30 17.95
C ILE A 96 -35.17 27.69 18.08
N ALA A 97 -34.82 28.63 17.20
CA ALA A 97 -35.35 30.00 17.23
C ALA A 97 -36.86 30.06 16.96
N ALA A 98 -37.40 29.14 16.16
CA ALA A 98 -38.83 29.02 15.88
C ALA A 98 -39.59 28.14 16.89
N GLU A 99 -38.90 27.61 17.91
CA GLU A 99 -39.44 26.69 18.92
C GLU A 99 -40.13 25.44 18.31
N GLN A 100 -39.69 25.02 17.12
CA GLN A 100 -40.25 23.85 16.42
C GLN A 100 -39.36 22.62 16.62
N ILE A 101 -39.92 21.57 17.22
CA ILE A 101 -39.20 20.31 17.48
C ILE A 101 -39.34 19.29 16.34
N ASN A 102 -40.35 19.43 15.47
CA ASN A 102 -40.64 18.50 14.38
C ASN A 102 -41.29 19.24 13.20
N ILE A 103 -40.71 19.11 12.01
CA ILE A 103 -41.21 19.68 10.75
C ILE A 103 -41.28 18.56 9.71
N PRO A 104 -42.49 18.05 9.38
CA PRO A 104 -42.67 17.13 8.26
C PRO A 104 -42.64 17.87 6.93
N LEU A 105 -41.75 17.46 6.01
CA LEU A 105 -41.69 17.95 4.64
C LEU A 105 -42.00 16.81 3.67
N PRO A 106 -42.39 17.10 2.41
CA PRO A 106 -42.67 16.06 1.42
C PRO A 106 -41.50 15.11 1.12
N THR A 107 -40.26 15.57 1.31
CA THR A 107 -39.04 14.83 0.99
C THR A 107 -38.26 14.35 2.22
N ALA A 108 -38.56 14.86 3.41
CA ALA A 108 -37.88 14.51 4.66
C ALA A 108 -38.67 14.97 5.88
N THR A 109 -38.50 14.33 7.03
CA THR A 109 -38.97 14.86 8.32
C THR A 109 -37.78 15.33 9.12
N VAL A 110 -37.77 16.59 9.55
CA VAL A 110 -36.69 17.16 10.36
C VAL A 110 -37.17 17.24 11.80
N PHE A 111 -36.40 16.69 12.74
CA PHE A 111 -36.72 16.73 14.15
C PHE A 111 -35.48 17.04 14.99
N ILE A 112 -35.64 17.84 16.05
CA ILE A 112 -34.61 18.06 17.06
C ILE A 112 -34.81 17.01 18.16
N SER A 113 -33.73 16.30 18.50
CA SER A 113 -33.69 15.37 19.63
C SER A 113 -32.63 15.81 20.63
N LYS A 114 -32.90 15.61 21.92
CA LYS A 114 -31.89 15.80 22.97
C LYS A 114 -30.87 14.68 22.84
N ARG A 115 -29.62 15.02 22.53
CA ARG A 115 -28.52 14.03 22.59
C ARG A 115 -28.35 13.57 24.03
N LYS A 116 -28.03 12.29 24.21
CA LYS A 116 -27.60 11.78 25.51
C LYS A 116 -26.33 12.51 25.93
N PRO A 117 -26.17 12.86 27.22
CA PRO A 117 -24.91 13.41 27.73
C PRO A 117 -23.74 12.49 27.36
N ALA A 118 -22.66 13.07 26.85
CA ALA A 118 -21.43 12.33 26.60
C ALA A 118 -20.66 12.15 27.91
N LEU A 119 -20.02 10.99 28.07
CA LEU A 119 -19.09 10.77 29.18
C LEU A 119 -17.86 11.67 28.98
N ILE A 120 -17.62 12.57 29.94
CA ILE A 120 -16.41 13.37 30.02
C ILE A 120 -15.63 12.83 31.21
N VAL A 121 -14.42 12.33 30.96
CA VAL A 121 -13.49 11.92 32.01
C VAL A 121 -12.58 13.10 32.29
N GLU A 122 -12.80 13.77 33.42
CA GLU A 122 -12.00 14.94 33.83
C GLU A 122 -10.63 14.51 34.38
N ASN A 123 -10.62 13.48 35.24
CA ASN A 123 -9.40 12.91 35.80
C ASN A 123 -9.59 11.41 36.03
N GLU A 124 -8.76 10.60 35.37
CA GLU A 124 -8.81 9.13 35.51
C GLU A 124 -8.41 8.65 36.90
N ALA A 125 -7.59 9.41 37.65
CA ALA A 125 -7.13 9.01 38.98
C ALA A 125 -8.25 9.04 40.06
N ASP A 126 -9.29 9.83 39.83
CA ASP A 126 -10.44 9.94 40.74
C ASP A 126 -11.55 8.92 40.41
N ILE A 127 -11.41 8.19 39.30
CA ILE A 127 -12.38 7.17 38.89
C ILE A 127 -12.18 5.91 39.73
N PRO A 128 -13.23 5.37 40.37
CA PRO A 128 -13.15 4.11 41.10
C PRO A 128 -12.66 2.95 40.22
N SER A 129 -11.90 2.03 40.81
CA SER A 129 -11.33 0.86 40.12
C SER A 129 -12.38 -0.05 39.46
N GLU A 130 -13.65 0.04 39.86
CA GLU A 130 -14.78 -0.69 39.26
C GLU A 130 -15.05 -0.31 37.79
N PHE A 131 -14.63 0.88 37.36
CA PHE A 131 -14.78 1.34 35.96
C PHE A 131 -13.54 1.04 35.10
N PHE A 132 -12.48 0.51 35.70
CA PHE A 132 -11.28 0.10 34.98
C PHE A 132 -11.34 -1.39 34.66
N VAL A 133 -11.21 -1.73 33.38
CA VAL A 133 -10.96 -3.11 32.98
C VAL A 133 -9.48 -3.40 33.18
N GLU A 134 -9.16 -4.34 34.07
CA GLU A 134 -7.78 -4.81 34.24
C GLU A 134 -7.26 -5.33 32.90
N GLN A 135 -6.24 -4.66 32.35
CA GLN A 135 -5.57 -5.14 31.15
C GLN A 135 -4.76 -6.38 31.51
N GLU A 136 -5.08 -7.53 30.91
CA GLU A 136 -4.18 -8.69 30.92
C GLU A 136 -2.81 -8.25 30.42
N ARG A 137 -1.75 -8.55 31.20
CA ARG A 137 -0.37 -8.21 30.84
C ARG A 137 -0.13 -8.65 29.40
N PRO A 138 0.31 -7.76 28.49
CA PRO A 138 0.46 -8.12 27.09
C PRO A 138 1.37 -9.34 26.99
N ALA A 139 0.88 -10.39 26.33
CA ALA A 139 1.64 -11.62 26.10
C ALA A 139 3.05 -11.28 25.58
N PRO A 140 4.09 -12.01 26.01
CA PRO A 140 5.47 -11.71 25.64
C PRO A 140 5.59 -11.60 24.11
N LYS A 141 5.90 -10.40 23.64
CA LYS A 141 6.07 -10.14 22.20
C LYS A 141 7.25 -10.96 21.68
N LEU A 142 6.98 -11.82 20.72
CA LEU A 142 8.03 -12.59 20.03
C LEU A 142 9.06 -11.63 19.43
N ASN A 143 10.29 -11.69 19.93
CA ASN A 143 11.38 -10.90 19.39
C ASN A 143 11.87 -11.55 18.08
N LYS A 144 11.19 -11.21 16.98
CA LYS A 144 11.49 -11.73 15.63
C LYS A 144 12.94 -11.47 15.20
N ARG A 145 13.55 -10.38 15.67
CA ARG A 145 14.96 -10.04 15.38
C ARG A 145 15.93 -10.99 16.06
N ALA A 146 15.74 -11.24 17.36
CA ALA A 146 16.57 -12.20 18.10
C ALA A 146 16.38 -13.64 17.58
N LEU A 147 15.16 -13.99 17.18
CA LEU A 147 14.83 -15.28 16.59
C LEU A 147 15.50 -15.47 15.22
N ALA A 148 15.42 -14.48 14.34
CA ALA A 148 16.07 -14.51 13.03
C ALA A 148 17.60 -14.58 13.17
N ALA A 149 18.19 -13.84 14.11
CA ALA A 149 19.63 -13.90 14.39
C ALA A 149 20.06 -15.28 14.91
N ALA A 150 19.29 -15.88 15.83
CA ALA A 150 19.56 -17.23 16.35
C ALA A 150 19.49 -18.30 15.25
N LEU A 151 18.48 -18.22 14.37
CA LEU A 151 18.35 -19.13 13.23
C LEU A 151 19.49 -18.94 12.21
N ALA A 152 19.92 -17.69 11.97
CA ALA A 152 21.04 -17.38 11.07
C ALA A 152 22.38 -17.94 11.59
N THR A 153 22.56 -18.02 12.91
CA THR A 153 23.73 -18.67 13.56
C THR A 153 23.64 -20.20 13.61
N GLY A 154 22.62 -20.82 12.99
CA GLY A 154 22.46 -22.27 12.93
C GLY A 154 21.79 -22.90 14.16
N ARG A 155 21.28 -22.10 15.11
CA ARG A 155 20.54 -22.61 16.26
C ARG A 155 19.15 -23.05 15.82
N LYS A 156 18.85 -24.35 15.90
CA LYS A 156 17.49 -24.86 15.62
C LYS A 156 16.53 -24.38 16.70
N VAL A 157 15.57 -23.53 16.32
CA VAL A 157 14.46 -23.11 17.18
C VAL A 157 13.18 -23.82 16.72
N PRO A 158 12.57 -24.69 17.54
CA PRO A 158 11.30 -25.30 17.20
C PRO A 158 10.24 -24.23 16.90
N GLY A 159 9.60 -24.31 15.72
CA GLY A 159 8.56 -23.36 15.29
C GLY A 159 9.02 -22.17 14.44
N ALA A 160 10.31 -22.08 14.08
CA ALA A 160 10.79 -21.05 13.15
C ALA A 160 11.91 -21.58 12.25
N ALA A 161 11.85 -21.22 10.97
CA ALA A 161 12.85 -21.58 9.95
C ALA A 161 13.15 -20.34 9.09
N LEU A 162 14.38 -20.27 8.56
CA LEU A 162 14.71 -19.31 7.52
C LEU A 162 14.30 -19.90 6.16
N ASP A 163 13.66 -19.08 5.34
CA ASP A 163 13.35 -19.44 3.97
C ASP A 163 14.62 -19.41 3.10
N ASN A 164 14.64 -20.20 2.05
CA ASN A 164 15.70 -20.17 1.04
C ASN A 164 15.50 -18.89 0.22
N GLY A 165 16.19 -17.82 0.62
CA GLY A 165 16.05 -16.49 0.04
C GLY A 165 15.95 -16.51 -1.49
N SER A 166 15.05 -15.69 -2.02
CA SER A 166 14.85 -15.52 -3.46
C SER A 166 15.80 -14.46 -4.04
N VAL A 167 15.86 -14.40 -5.37
CA VAL A 167 16.59 -13.34 -6.08
C VAL A 167 15.82 -12.02 -5.95
N SER A 168 16.51 -10.95 -5.55
CA SER A 168 15.96 -9.59 -5.49
C SER A 168 16.44 -8.74 -6.67
N LEU A 169 15.52 -8.06 -7.35
CA LEU A 169 15.86 -7.08 -8.39
C LEU A 169 16.11 -5.71 -7.75
N SER A 170 17.25 -5.08 -8.05
CA SER A 170 17.54 -3.69 -7.68
C SER A 170 17.74 -2.86 -8.95
N ILE A 171 16.92 -1.84 -9.15
CA ILE A 171 17.04 -0.88 -10.25
C ILE A 171 17.50 0.44 -9.64
N ARG A 172 18.70 0.91 -10.02
CA ARG A 172 19.22 2.22 -9.64
C ARG A 172 19.15 3.15 -10.84
N ARG A 173 18.36 4.22 -10.73
CA ARG A 173 18.23 5.26 -11.77
C ARG A 173 19.26 6.37 -11.50
N LYS A 174 19.75 7.02 -12.55
CA LYS A 174 20.64 8.19 -12.43
C LYS A 174 19.87 9.45 -12.09
#